data_AF-A0A191V8A5-F1
#
_entry.id   AF-A0A191V8A5-F1
#
_cell.length_a   1.000
_cell.length_b   1.000
_cell.length_c   1.000
_cell.angle_alpha   90.00
_cell.angle_beta   90.00
_cell.angle_gamma   90.00
#
_symmetry.space_group_name_H-M   'P 1'
#
loop_
_entity.id
_entity.type
_entity.pdbx_description
1 polymer ?
#
loop_
_entity_poly.entity_id
_entity_poly.type
_entity_poly.pdbx_seq_one_letter_code
_entity_poly.pdbx_strand_id
1 'polypeptide(L)'
;MPLLDDDARKAFRGQWSERTWLNVPGPFYGADTDNCGTGRIHAPGLVLYEADHFTEYVYRQPRTAEELADLVEAAEAEAFGGYGCDGDAHWTPAAVREWWRDRGRIREYLAGRRADWEADDAKAGQGVAGAAARYAAYLDGELACHLRVYLFRLEKRRSPTPADRLPQL
;
A
#
# COMPACT_ATOMS: atom_id res chain seq x y z
N MET A 1 -2.72 5.50 -13.94
CA MET A 1 -2.48 5.98 -12.57
C MET A 1 -2.68 7.49 -12.61
N PRO A 2 -3.47 8.05 -11.68
CA PRO A 2 -3.63 9.50 -11.56
C PRO A 2 -2.29 10.19 -11.28
N LEU A 3 -2.16 11.44 -11.71
CA LEU A 3 -0.96 12.25 -11.51
C LEU A 3 -1.10 13.04 -10.20
N LEU A 4 -0.03 13.02 -9.39
CA LEU A 4 0.14 13.93 -8.26
C LEU A 4 0.63 15.28 -8.75
N ASP A 5 -0.02 16.35 -8.29
CA ASP A 5 0.54 17.70 -8.38
C ASP A 5 1.69 17.93 -7.39
N ASP A 6 2.42 19.03 -7.59
CA ASP A 6 3.65 19.33 -6.85
C ASP A 6 3.40 19.72 -5.38
N ASP A 7 2.20 20.21 -5.05
CA ASP A 7 1.85 20.59 -3.69
C ASP A 7 1.49 19.35 -2.86
N ALA A 8 0.67 18.45 -3.41
CA ALA A 8 0.34 17.17 -2.79
C ALA A 8 1.58 16.31 -2.53
N ARG A 9 2.60 16.37 -3.40
CA ARG A 9 3.89 15.67 -3.18
C ARG A 9 4.58 16.07 -1.87
N LYS A 10 4.37 17.29 -1.37
CA LYS A 10 5.02 17.79 -0.14
C LYS A 10 4.49 17.12 1.13
N ALA A 11 3.32 16.47 1.05
CA ALA A 11 2.76 15.67 2.13
C ALA A 11 3.52 14.33 2.30
N PHE A 12 4.13 13.83 1.22
CA PHE A 12 4.82 12.54 1.23
C PHE A 12 6.31 12.71 1.56
N ARG A 13 6.70 12.54 2.82
CA ARG A 13 8.08 12.73 3.32
C ARG A 13 8.73 11.45 3.86
N GLY A 14 8.00 10.34 3.87
CA GLY A 14 8.45 9.06 4.39
C GLY A 14 9.68 8.55 3.65
N GLN A 15 10.58 7.89 4.37
CA GLN A 15 11.83 7.37 3.80
C GLN A 15 11.69 5.92 3.37
N TRP A 16 12.17 5.60 2.17
CA TRP A 16 12.09 4.25 1.63
C TRP A 16 12.71 3.17 2.52
N SER A 17 13.81 3.50 3.21
CA SER A 17 14.51 2.58 4.12
C SER A 17 13.68 2.17 5.33
N GLU A 18 12.67 2.96 5.69
CA GLU A 18 11.81 2.75 6.87
C GLU A 18 10.51 2.01 6.52
N ARG A 19 10.26 1.74 5.23
CA ARG A 19 9.05 1.04 4.80
C ARG A 19 8.93 -0.34 5.44
N THR A 20 7.71 -0.73 5.81
CA THR A 20 7.40 -2.11 6.17
C THR A 20 7.28 -3.01 4.93
N TRP A 21 7.62 -4.29 5.09
CA TRP A 21 7.47 -5.35 4.09
C TRP A 21 5.99 -5.65 3.73
N LEU A 22 5.05 -5.13 4.51
CA LEU A 22 3.60 -5.26 4.29
C LEU A 22 3.06 -4.35 3.16
N ASN A 23 3.81 -3.30 2.78
CA ASN A 23 3.44 -2.42 1.67
C ASN A 23 3.36 -3.20 0.35
N VAL A 24 2.28 -3.02 -0.40
CA VAL A 24 2.18 -3.56 -1.75
C VAL A 24 3.07 -2.76 -2.70
N PRO A 25 3.89 -3.41 -3.56
CA PRO A 25 4.75 -2.70 -4.49
C PRO A 25 4.02 -1.69 -5.37
N GLY A 26 4.57 -0.49 -5.43
CA GLY A 26 4.01 0.66 -6.12
C GLY A 26 4.69 1.96 -5.69
N PRO A 27 4.26 3.10 -6.23
CA PRO A 27 4.84 4.40 -5.92
C PRO A 27 4.59 4.82 -4.46
N PHE A 28 3.46 4.41 -3.88
CA PHE A 28 3.08 4.82 -2.53
C PHE A 28 3.39 3.76 -1.48
N TYR A 29 3.82 4.20 -0.31
CA TYR A 29 4.09 3.33 0.82
C TYR A 29 3.97 4.09 2.15
N GLY A 30 3.68 3.36 3.22
CA GLY A 30 3.91 3.82 4.58
C GLY A 30 5.32 3.45 5.04
N ALA A 31 5.98 4.38 5.71
CA ALA A 31 7.31 4.28 6.32
C ALA A 31 7.18 4.28 7.85
N ASP A 32 7.98 5.09 8.56
CA ASP A 32 7.82 5.32 10.00
C ASP A 32 6.70 6.33 10.27
N THR A 33 5.45 5.90 10.12
CA THR A 33 4.28 6.73 10.47
C THR A 33 4.07 6.79 11.97
N ASP A 34 3.29 7.75 12.44
CA ASP A 34 2.76 7.74 13.80
C ASP A 34 1.84 6.54 14.06
N ASN A 35 1.37 6.44 15.30
CA ASN A 35 0.42 5.44 15.77
C ASN A 35 -0.95 6.03 16.13
N CYS A 36 -1.26 7.23 15.63
CA CYS A 36 -2.55 7.88 15.85
C CYS A 36 -3.66 7.28 14.99
N GLY A 37 -3.30 6.52 13.94
CA GLY A 37 -4.25 5.79 13.11
C GLY A 37 -5.15 6.72 12.30
N THR A 38 -4.58 7.81 11.79
CA THR A 38 -5.31 8.82 11.01
C THR A 38 -5.45 8.41 9.55
N GLY A 39 -4.50 7.66 8.99
CA GLY A 39 -4.49 7.36 7.56
C GLY A 39 -5.69 6.55 7.09
N ARG A 40 -6.23 5.63 7.91
CA ARG A 40 -7.45 4.89 7.53
C ARG A 40 -8.74 5.68 7.70
N ILE A 41 -8.74 6.77 8.47
CA ILE A 41 -9.91 7.64 8.57
C ILE A 41 -10.17 8.26 7.18
N HIS A 42 -9.10 8.58 6.46
CA HIS A 42 -9.14 9.16 5.12
C HIS A 42 -9.13 8.09 4.01
N ALA A 43 -8.30 7.05 4.13
CA ALA A 43 -8.08 6.06 3.07
C ALA A 43 -8.30 4.59 3.50
N PRO A 44 -9.48 4.20 4.02
CA PRO A 44 -9.75 2.85 4.55
C PRO A 44 -9.73 1.73 3.49
N GLY A 45 -9.72 2.10 2.21
CA GLY A 45 -9.59 1.20 1.07
C GLY A 45 -8.15 0.93 0.62
N LEU A 46 -7.18 1.69 1.15
CA LEU A 46 -5.79 1.73 0.69
C LEU A 46 -4.78 1.51 1.82
N VAL A 47 -5.12 1.93 3.05
CA VAL A 47 -4.24 1.91 4.23
C VAL A 47 -4.66 0.82 5.23
N LEU A 48 -3.68 0.18 5.86
CA LEU A 48 -3.88 -0.72 7.00
C LEU A 48 -2.86 -0.44 8.11
N TYR A 49 -3.09 -1.01 9.29
CA TYR A 49 -2.17 -0.94 10.43
C TYR A 49 -1.37 -2.23 10.59
N GLU A 50 -0.09 -2.07 10.85
CA GLU A 50 0.75 -3.12 11.40
C GLU A 50 0.39 -3.32 12.89
N ALA A 51 0.35 -4.57 13.34
CA ALA A 51 -0.28 -4.93 14.61
C ALA A 51 0.67 -4.83 15.81
N ASP A 52 1.98 -4.69 15.58
CA ASP A 52 2.99 -4.71 16.65
C ASP A 52 3.35 -3.29 17.12
N HIS A 53 3.45 -2.35 16.18
CA HIS A 53 3.86 -0.97 16.37
C HIS A 53 2.75 0.02 16.03
N PHE A 54 1.65 -0.47 15.43
CA PHE A 54 0.51 0.35 15.01
C PHE A 54 0.87 1.42 13.97
N THR A 55 1.93 1.16 13.19
CA THR A 55 2.30 1.97 12.03
C THR A 55 1.43 1.63 10.83
N GLU A 56 1.33 2.55 9.89
CA GLU A 56 0.43 2.47 8.75
C GLU A 56 1.17 2.02 7.49
N TYR A 57 0.49 1.31 6.60
CA TYR A 57 1.05 0.88 5.32
C TYR A 57 0.03 0.86 4.20
N VAL A 58 0.51 1.04 2.97
CA VAL A 58 -0.33 1.04 1.76
C VAL A 58 -0.46 -0.39 1.25
N TYR A 59 -1.61 -1.02 1.52
CA TYR A 59 -1.91 -2.39 1.09
C TYR A 59 -2.58 -2.44 -0.30
N ARG A 60 -2.99 -1.28 -0.83
CA ARG A 60 -3.50 -1.15 -2.19
C ARG A 60 -3.11 0.21 -2.77
N GLN A 61 -2.50 0.18 -3.96
CA GLN A 61 -2.15 1.40 -4.69
C GLN A 61 -3.43 2.06 -5.27
N PRO A 62 -3.52 3.41 -5.27
CA PRO A 62 -4.66 4.13 -5.84
C PRO A 62 -4.75 3.93 -7.35
N ARG A 63 -5.98 3.77 -7.85
CA ARG A 63 -6.30 3.48 -9.25
C ARG A 63 -7.17 4.57 -9.88
N THR A 64 -7.94 5.28 -9.08
CA THR A 64 -8.75 6.44 -9.50
C THR A 64 -8.23 7.73 -8.88
N ALA A 65 -8.68 8.87 -9.39
CA ALA A 65 -8.28 10.18 -8.85
C ALA A 65 -8.80 10.37 -7.42
N GLU A 66 -9.99 9.84 -7.12
CA GLU A 66 -10.59 9.84 -5.79
C GLU A 66 -9.76 9.01 -4.81
N GLU A 67 -9.40 7.77 -5.18
CA GLU A 67 -8.51 6.94 -4.35
C GLU A 67 -7.14 7.64 -4.12
N LEU A 68 -6.63 8.40 -5.09
CA LEU A 68 -5.41 9.17 -4.88
C LEU A 68 -5.62 10.34 -3.91
N ALA A 69 -6.72 11.09 -4.06
CA ALA A 69 -7.04 12.20 -3.15
C ALA A 69 -7.19 11.72 -1.70
N ASP A 70 -7.89 10.59 -1.48
CA ASP A 70 -8.01 9.96 -0.16
C ASP A 70 -6.63 9.66 0.46
N LEU A 71 -5.68 9.17 -0.35
CA LEU A 71 -4.32 8.87 0.11
C LEU A 71 -3.49 10.14 0.37
N VAL A 72 -3.73 11.22 -0.38
CA VAL A 72 -3.12 12.53 -0.11
C VAL A 72 -3.62 13.07 1.23
N GLU A 73 -4.93 13.03 1.48
CA GLU A 73 -5.51 13.42 2.77
C GLU A 73 -4.94 12.59 3.93
N ALA A 74 -4.78 11.28 3.74
CA ALA A 74 -4.11 10.41 4.71
C ALA A 74 -2.67 10.87 5.02
N ALA A 75 -1.89 11.22 3.98
CA ALA A 75 -0.52 11.70 4.15
C ALA A 75 -0.45 13.09 4.82
N GLU A 76 -1.42 13.96 4.57
CA GLU A 76 -1.51 15.29 5.20
C GLU A 76 -1.94 15.22 6.68
N ALA A 77 -2.80 14.25 7.01
CA ALA A 77 -3.33 14.05 8.36
C ALA A 77 -2.38 13.27 9.29
N GLU A 78 -1.35 12.63 8.75
CA GLU A 78 -0.36 11.86 9.52
C GLU A 78 0.71 12.81 10.09
N ALA A 79 0.92 12.75 11.40
CA ALA A 79 1.67 13.81 12.10
C ALA A 79 3.18 13.80 11.78
N PHE A 80 3.74 12.66 11.40
CA PHE A 80 5.18 12.49 11.16
C PHE A 80 5.56 12.66 9.67
N GLY A 81 4.59 12.72 8.76
CA GLY A 81 4.81 12.72 7.31
C GLY A 81 5.39 11.40 6.79
N GLY A 82 5.12 10.28 7.45
CA GLY A 82 5.67 8.94 7.21
C GLY A 82 5.16 8.26 5.94
N TYR A 83 4.31 8.89 5.14
CA TYR A 83 3.95 8.38 3.81
C TYR A 83 4.98 8.79 2.76
N GLY A 84 5.35 7.87 1.86
CA GLY A 84 6.23 8.13 0.72
C GLY A 84 5.51 7.95 -0.62
N CYS A 85 5.97 8.65 -1.66
CA CYS A 85 5.43 8.56 -3.02
C CYS A 85 6.50 8.30 -4.11
N ASP A 86 7.74 8.04 -3.71
CA ASP A 86 8.90 7.83 -4.59
C ASP A 86 9.22 6.35 -4.84
N GLY A 87 8.30 5.43 -4.54
CA GLY A 87 8.52 3.98 -4.66
C GLY A 87 8.94 3.53 -6.07
N ASP A 88 8.54 4.25 -7.12
CA ASP A 88 8.93 3.99 -8.52
C ASP A 88 10.44 4.21 -8.78
N ALA A 89 11.12 4.97 -7.91
CA ALA A 89 12.57 5.18 -7.96
C ALA A 89 13.35 4.03 -7.29
N HIS A 90 12.70 3.27 -6.39
CA HIS A 90 13.37 2.26 -5.57
C HIS A 90 12.98 0.82 -5.93
N TRP A 91 11.73 0.58 -6.31
CA TRP A 91 11.30 -0.75 -6.76
C TRP A 91 12.00 -1.14 -8.04
N THR A 92 12.68 -2.29 -8.01
CA THR A 92 13.20 -2.95 -9.21
C THR A 92 12.27 -4.11 -9.62
N PRO A 93 12.25 -4.50 -10.90
CA PRO A 93 11.51 -5.69 -11.32
C PRO A 93 11.88 -6.94 -10.52
N ALA A 94 13.15 -7.12 -10.17
CA ALA A 94 13.60 -8.25 -9.36
C ALA A 94 13.01 -8.22 -7.93
N ALA A 95 13.05 -7.06 -7.26
CA ALA A 95 12.52 -6.90 -5.91
C ALA A 95 10.99 -7.08 -5.85
N VAL A 96 10.26 -6.65 -6.89
CA VAL A 96 8.81 -6.88 -6.97
C VAL A 96 8.49 -8.37 -7.09
N ARG A 97 9.26 -9.12 -7.88
CA ARG A 97 9.08 -10.58 -8.00
C ARG A 97 9.42 -11.31 -6.71
N GLU A 98 10.48 -10.88 -6.04
CA GLU A 98 10.87 -11.41 -4.73
C GLU A 98 9.75 -11.20 -3.71
N TRP A 99 9.26 -9.96 -3.58
CA TRP A 99 8.10 -9.65 -2.73
C TRP A 99 6.88 -10.52 -3.09
N TRP A 100 6.61 -10.70 -4.39
CA TRP A 100 5.50 -11.56 -4.84
C TRP A 100 5.66 -13.02 -4.44
N ARG A 101 6.88 -13.59 -4.51
CA ARG A 101 7.15 -14.97 -4.06
C ARG A 101 6.94 -15.10 -2.55
N ASP A 102 7.34 -14.09 -1.79
CA ASP A 102 7.30 -14.10 -0.33
C ASP A 102 5.96 -13.66 0.26
N ARG A 103 4.98 -13.28 -0.57
CA ARG A 103 3.66 -12.81 -0.14
C ARG A 103 2.90 -13.79 0.78
N GLY A 104 3.28 -15.08 0.77
CA GLY A 104 2.74 -16.08 1.69
C GLY A 104 2.93 -15.68 3.16
N ARG A 105 4.06 -15.04 3.48
CA ARG A 105 4.33 -14.47 4.81
C ARG A 105 3.31 -13.40 5.21
N ILE A 106 2.86 -12.58 4.26
CA ILE A 106 1.83 -11.56 4.51
C ILE A 106 0.51 -12.24 4.85
N ARG A 107 0.13 -13.29 4.09
CA ARG A 107 -1.09 -14.05 4.36
C ARG A 107 -1.08 -14.64 5.77
N GLU A 108 0.02 -15.26 6.17
CA GLU A 108 0.19 -15.85 7.51
C GLU A 108 0.08 -14.78 8.61
N TYR A 109 0.74 -13.63 8.40
CA TYR A 109 0.65 -12.50 9.31
C TYR A 109 -0.80 -11.98 9.44
N LEU A 110 -1.51 -11.76 8.34
CA LEU A 110 -2.90 -11.29 8.35
C LEU A 110 -3.83 -12.30 9.05
N ALA A 111 -3.61 -13.60 8.85
CA ALA A 111 -4.39 -14.63 9.51
C ALA A 111 -4.10 -14.68 11.02
N GLY A 112 -2.83 -14.55 11.42
CA GLY A 112 -2.41 -14.59 12.82
C GLY A 112 -2.87 -13.40 13.65
N ARG A 113 -3.08 -12.22 13.03
CA ARG A 113 -3.48 -10.97 13.70
C ARG A 113 -4.96 -10.67 13.69
N ARG A 114 -5.78 -11.56 13.12
CA ARG A 114 -7.21 -11.33 12.95
C ARG A 114 -7.93 -11.00 14.27
N ALA A 115 -7.63 -11.74 15.35
CA ALA A 115 -8.27 -11.53 16.64
C ALA A 115 -7.93 -10.17 17.25
N ASP A 116 -6.69 -9.71 17.08
CA ASP A 116 -6.22 -8.41 17.57
C ASP A 116 -7.04 -7.29 16.90
N TRP A 117 -7.20 -7.36 15.57
CA TRP A 117 -7.98 -6.36 14.84
C TRP A 117 -9.49 -6.42 15.10
N GLU A 118 -10.06 -7.60 15.34
CA GLU A 118 -11.46 -7.72 15.76
C GLU A 118 -11.68 -7.06 17.13
N ALA A 119 -10.71 -7.19 18.06
CA ALA A 119 -10.77 -6.53 19.36
C ALA A 119 -10.59 -5.00 19.24
N ASP A 120 -9.74 -4.53 18.34
CA ASP A 120 -9.58 -3.10 18.06
C ASP A 120 -10.83 -2.51 17.39
N ASP A 121 -11.43 -3.22 16.43
CA ASP A 121 -12.67 -2.82 15.80
C ASP A 121 -13.83 -2.72 16.79
N ALA A 122 -13.91 -3.62 17.78
CA ALA A 122 -14.91 -3.53 18.83
C ALA A 122 -14.79 -2.26 19.69
N LYS A 123 -13.60 -1.63 19.74
CA LYS A 123 -13.35 -0.39 20.48
C LYS A 123 -13.48 0.87 19.60
N ALA A 124 -12.89 0.83 18.41
CA ALA A 124 -12.68 2.00 17.56
C ALA A 124 -13.56 2.02 16.30
N GLY A 125 -14.10 0.87 15.88
CA GLY A 125 -15.05 0.79 14.75
C GLY A 125 -14.47 1.10 13.37
N GLN A 126 -13.14 1.01 13.17
CA GLN A 126 -12.49 1.39 11.91
C GLN A 126 -12.50 0.30 10.81
N GLY A 127 -13.04 -0.88 11.10
CA GLY A 127 -13.17 -1.99 10.15
C GLY A 127 -11.83 -2.60 9.74
N VAL A 128 -10.86 -2.65 10.65
CA VAL A 128 -9.51 -3.18 10.45
C VAL A 128 -9.53 -4.66 10.07
N ALA A 129 -10.30 -5.48 10.77
CA ALA A 129 -10.41 -6.90 10.47
C ALA A 129 -10.98 -7.14 9.06
N GLY A 130 -12.00 -6.38 8.68
CA GLY A 130 -12.60 -6.46 7.34
C GLY A 130 -11.64 -6.02 6.23
N ALA A 131 -10.81 -5.00 6.48
CA ALA A 131 -9.78 -4.58 5.53
C ALA A 131 -8.64 -5.59 5.40
N ALA A 132 -8.20 -6.20 6.51
CA ALA A 132 -7.20 -7.27 6.49
C ALA A 132 -7.69 -8.48 5.68
N ALA A 133 -8.96 -8.88 5.83
CA ALA A 133 -9.57 -9.92 5.02
C ALA A 133 -9.60 -9.57 3.52
N ARG A 134 -9.91 -8.30 3.19
CA ARG A 134 -9.83 -7.79 1.80
C ARG A 134 -8.40 -7.81 1.27
N TYR A 135 -7.40 -7.51 2.10
CA TYR A 135 -6.00 -7.60 1.68
C TYR A 135 -5.61 -9.07 1.40
N ALA A 136 -5.98 -10.00 2.27
CA ALA A 136 -5.76 -11.43 2.04
C ALA A 136 -6.40 -11.91 0.73
N ALA A 137 -7.65 -11.54 0.46
CA ALA A 137 -8.33 -11.85 -0.79
C ALA A 137 -7.64 -11.19 -2.01
N TYR A 138 -7.12 -9.98 -1.84
CA TYR A 138 -6.40 -9.26 -2.90
C TYR A 138 -5.07 -9.93 -3.27
N LEU A 139 -4.31 -10.45 -2.28
CA LEU A 139 -3.06 -11.19 -2.49
C LEU A 139 -3.25 -12.41 -3.41
N ASP A 140 -4.41 -13.07 -3.31
CA ASP A 140 -4.76 -14.29 -4.05
C ASP A 140 -5.61 -14.01 -5.31
N GLY A 141 -6.09 -12.78 -5.48
CA GLY A 141 -6.91 -12.35 -6.59
C GLY A 141 -6.18 -11.40 -7.54
N GLU A 142 -6.69 -10.17 -7.63
CA GLU A 142 -6.32 -9.20 -8.66
C GLU A 142 -4.87 -8.69 -8.56
N LEU A 143 -4.20 -8.85 -7.41
CA LEU A 143 -2.87 -8.29 -7.19
C LEU A 143 -1.86 -8.77 -8.23
N ALA A 144 -1.95 -10.03 -8.66
CA ALA A 144 -1.07 -10.56 -9.69
C ALA A 144 -1.17 -9.73 -10.99
N CYS A 145 -2.38 -9.39 -11.43
CA CYS A 145 -2.59 -8.57 -12.62
C CYS A 145 -2.00 -7.17 -12.43
N HIS A 146 -2.26 -6.55 -11.28
CA HIS A 146 -1.78 -5.19 -10.98
C HIS A 146 -0.25 -5.12 -10.92
N LEU A 147 0.42 -6.10 -10.29
CA LEU A 147 1.88 -6.14 -10.23
C LEU A 147 2.50 -6.37 -11.61
N ARG A 148 1.87 -7.14 -12.50
CA ARG A 148 2.35 -7.30 -13.88
C ARG A 148 2.26 -6.00 -14.68
N VAL A 149 1.20 -5.23 -14.49
CA VAL A 149 1.08 -3.87 -15.05
C VAL A 149 2.12 -2.93 -14.45
N TYR A 150 2.40 -3.06 -13.16
CA TYR A 150 3.42 -2.26 -12.49
C TYR A 150 4.85 -2.60 -12.98
N LEU A 151 5.20 -3.89 -13.07
CA LEU A 151 6.45 -4.37 -13.66
C LEU A 151 6.67 -3.82 -15.06
N PHE A 152 5.63 -3.87 -15.91
CA PHE A 152 5.71 -3.30 -17.26
C PHE A 152 6.05 -1.80 -17.22
N ARG A 153 5.44 -1.04 -16.31
CA ARG A 153 5.72 0.40 -16.15
C ARG A 153 7.14 0.66 -15.65
N LEU A 154 7.65 -0.12 -14.71
CA LEU A 154 9.04 -0.01 -14.26
C LEU A 154 10.03 -0.25 -15.41
N GLU A 155 9.77 -1.25 -16.25
CA GLU A 155 10.65 -1.62 -17.37
C GLU A 155 10.55 -0.67 -18.58
N LYS A 156 9.32 -0.21 -18.91
CA LYS A 156 9.04 0.51 -20.16
C LYS A 156 8.79 2.01 -19.97
N ARG A 157 8.66 2.47 -18.72
CA ARG A 157 8.35 3.86 -18.35
C ARG A 157 7.10 4.42 -19.04
N ARG A 158 6.14 3.54 -19.36
CA ARG A 158 4.81 3.86 -19.90
C ARG A 158 3.78 2.83 -19.48
N SER A 159 2.50 3.19 -19.55
CA SER A 159 1.40 2.24 -19.35
C SER A 159 1.34 1.20 -20.48
N PRO A 160 0.92 -0.04 -20.18
CA PRO A 160 0.66 -1.05 -21.21
C PRO A 160 -0.61 -0.72 -22.01
N THR A 161 -0.61 -1.14 -23.27
CA THR A 161 -1.77 -1.15 -24.17
C THR A 161 -2.32 -2.59 -24.29
N PRO A 162 -3.52 -2.80 -24.87
CA PRO A 162 -4.05 -4.15 -25.07
C PRO A 162 -3.18 -5.07 -25.94
N ALA A 163 -2.28 -4.51 -26.75
CA ALA A 163 -1.35 -5.28 -27.59
C ALA A 163 -0.06 -5.70 -26.85
N ASP A 164 0.23 -5.09 -25.69
CA ASP A 164 1.47 -5.35 -24.96
C ASP A 164 1.40 -6.67 -24.19
N ARG A 165 2.49 -7.44 -24.23
CA ARG A 165 2.66 -8.61 -23.38
C ARG A 165 3.18 -8.19 -22.02
N LEU A 166 2.41 -8.44 -20.97
CA LEU A 166 2.81 -8.12 -19.60
C LEU A 166 3.86 -9.10 -19.06
N PRO A 167 4.91 -8.62 -18.36
CA PRO A 167 5.90 -9.47 -17.70
C PRO A 167 5.22 -10.50 -16.80
N GLN A 168 5.84 -11.66 -16.61
CA GLN A 168 5.39 -12.64 -15.60
C GLN A 168 5.73 -12.13 -14.19
N LEU A 169 5.29 -12.80 -13.14
CA LEU A 169 5.74 -12.55 -11.75
C LEU A 169 6.71 -13.64 -11.32
#